data_AF-A0A7Y5SGQ2-F1
#
_entry.id   AF-A0A7Y5SGQ2-F1
#
_cell.length_a   1.000
_cell.length_b   1.000
_cell.length_c   1.000
_cell.angle_alpha   90.00
_cell.angle_beta   90.00
_cell.angle_gamma   90.00
#
_symmetry.space_group_name_H-M   'P 1'
#
loop_
_entity.id
_entity.type
_entity.pdbx_description
1 polymer ?
#
loop_
_entity_poly.entity_id
_entity_poly.type
_entity_poly.pdbx_seq_one_letter_code
_entity_poly.pdbx_strand_id
1 'polypeptide(L)'
;MHVLSDSRCVYGLGNFDRKQYDVTNADTFEVKFVKHHCWELWHLDTALMRVEYGQPGLPKRQYDVAEVEAALQRIFPSISSTAKARLLDMVSFAAKAKHGTMLVISPSARKEARRLAEGGTILPFKATEELITGASAIDGAIVVDLNGVCHGIGVILDGKASKHGDPARGARYNSAVRYLSQHEKCLILVVSEDGMVEHLPK
;
A
#
# COMPACT_ATOMS: atom_id res chain seq x y z
N MET A 1 -21.56 -14.29 -4.06
CA MET A 1 -22.09 -14.96 -5.27
C MET A 1 -20.92 -15.34 -6.13
N HIS A 2 -20.81 -16.63 -6.42
CA HIS A 2 -19.66 -17.29 -7.02
C HIS A 2 -20.12 -18.19 -8.15
N VAL A 3 -19.27 -18.44 -9.13
CA VAL A 3 -19.47 -19.52 -10.11
C VAL A 3 -18.98 -20.82 -9.48
N LEU A 4 -19.85 -21.82 -9.36
CA LEU A 4 -19.53 -23.11 -8.78
C LEU A 4 -19.02 -24.06 -9.87
N SER A 5 -17.87 -24.68 -9.64
CA SER A 5 -17.22 -25.60 -10.58
C SER A 5 -16.34 -26.61 -9.84
N ASP A 6 -16.19 -27.80 -10.42
CA ASP A 6 -15.26 -28.86 -9.98
C ASP A 6 -14.05 -28.99 -10.92
N SER A 7 -13.72 -27.93 -11.68
CA SER A 7 -12.74 -27.88 -12.78
C SER A 7 -13.13 -28.59 -14.10
N ARG A 8 -14.16 -29.43 -14.10
CA ARG A 8 -14.64 -30.14 -15.30
C ARG A 8 -15.95 -29.56 -15.82
N CYS A 9 -16.85 -29.23 -14.89
CA CYS A 9 -18.18 -28.71 -15.15
C CYS A 9 -18.40 -27.39 -14.41
N VAL A 10 -19.22 -26.52 -14.98
CA VAL A 10 -19.77 -25.34 -14.31
C VAL A 10 -21.20 -25.66 -13.90
N TYR A 11 -21.50 -25.61 -12.61
CA TYR A 11 -22.80 -25.96 -12.06
C TYR A 11 -23.77 -24.77 -12.02
N GLY A 12 -23.25 -23.54 -11.95
CA GLY A 12 -24.06 -22.32 -11.94
C GLY A 12 -23.56 -21.29 -10.93
N LEU A 13 -24.44 -20.38 -10.53
CA LEU A 13 -24.17 -19.35 -9.53
C LEU A 13 -24.65 -19.81 -8.16
N GLY A 14 -23.84 -19.58 -7.12
CA GLY A 14 -24.20 -19.92 -5.75
C GLY A 14 -23.48 -19.06 -4.72
N ASN A 15 -23.77 -19.32 -3.44
CA ASN A 15 -23.03 -18.75 -2.31
C ASN A 15 -22.45 -19.89 -1.47
N PHE A 16 -21.23 -19.72 -1.02
CA PHE A 16 -20.58 -20.66 -0.10
C PHE A 16 -21.00 -20.34 1.34
N ASP A 17 -21.65 -21.29 2.01
CA ASP A 17 -22.01 -21.17 3.42
C ASP A 17 -20.86 -21.68 4.30
N ARG A 18 -20.03 -20.73 4.76
CA ARG A 18 -18.91 -20.99 5.66
C ARG A 18 -19.31 -21.68 6.96
N LYS A 19 -20.57 -21.54 7.43
CA LYS A 19 -21.02 -22.13 8.71
C LYS A 19 -21.24 -23.63 8.63
N GLN A 20 -21.49 -24.16 7.44
CA GLN A 20 -21.76 -25.58 7.20
C GLN A 20 -20.53 -26.33 6.66
N TYR A 21 -19.41 -25.62 6.50
CA TYR A 21 -18.19 -26.17 5.93
C TYR A 21 -17.23 -26.66 7.02
N ASP A 22 -16.80 -27.92 6.94
CA ASP A 22 -15.72 -28.43 7.77
C ASP A 22 -14.37 -27.99 7.19
N VAL A 23 -13.68 -27.11 7.92
CA VAL A 23 -12.38 -26.55 7.52
C VAL A 23 -11.31 -27.63 7.35
N THR A 24 -11.42 -28.75 8.07
CA THR A 24 -10.43 -29.83 8.01
C THR A 24 -10.45 -30.62 6.71
N ASN A 25 -11.55 -30.52 5.93
CA ASN A 25 -11.66 -31.20 4.63
C ASN A 25 -10.73 -30.60 3.57
N ALA A 26 -10.47 -29.29 3.63
CA ALA A 26 -9.60 -28.56 2.68
C ALA A 26 -9.88 -28.86 1.19
N ASP A 27 -11.16 -29.05 0.84
CA ASP A 27 -11.64 -29.50 -0.48
C ASP A 27 -12.40 -28.42 -1.28
N THR A 28 -12.64 -27.24 -0.69
CA THR A 28 -13.35 -26.14 -1.35
C THR A 28 -12.44 -24.92 -1.46
N PHE A 29 -12.21 -24.45 -2.68
CA PHE A 29 -11.33 -23.32 -2.96
C PHE A 29 -12.05 -22.19 -3.67
N GLU A 30 -11.58 -20.97 -3.47
CA GLU A 30 -12.07 -19.77 -4.16
C GLU A 30 -10.99 -19.27 -5.11
N VAL A 31 -11.34 -19.15 -6.40
CA VAL A 31 -10.49 -18.49 -7.40
C VAL A 31 -10.92 -17.04 -7.53
N LYS A 32 -10.05 -16.11 -7.13
CA LYS A 32 -10.29 -14.67 -7.24
C LYS A 32 -9.50 -14.11 -8.41
N PHE A 33 -10.20 -13.61 -9.43
CA PHE A 33 -9.56 -12.86 -10.52
C PHE A 33 -9.26 -11.44 -10.04
N VAL A 34 -7.98 -11.11 -9.91
CA VAL A 34 -7.52 -9.85 -9.29
C VAL A 34 -7.33 -8.77 -10.34
N LYS A 35 -6.60 -9.09 -11.43
CA LYS A 35 -6.34 -8.19 -12.56
C LYS A 35 -6.09 -9.02 -13.83
N HIS A 36 -5.85 -8.35 -14.95
CA HIS A 36 -5.53 -9.03 -16.21
C HIS A 36 -4.36 -10.02 -16.03
N HIS A 37 -4.54 -11.25 -16.50
CA HIS A 37 -3.61 -12.37 -16.32
C HIS A 37 -3.19 -12.66 -14.86
N CYS A 38 -3.96 -12.24 -13.87
CA CYS A 38 -3.66 -12.42 -12.46
C CYS A 38 -4.87 -12.94 -11.68
N TRP A 39 -4.72 -14.12 -11.08
CA TRP A 39 -5.73 -14.68 -10.19
C TRP A 39 -5.07 -15.36 -9.00
N GLU A 40 -5.84 -15.52 -7.92
CA GLU A 40 -5.37 -16.11 -6.68
C GLU A 40 -6.26 -17.29 -6.30
N LEU A 41 -5.65 -18.33 -5.75
CA LEU A 41 -6.32 -19.48 -5.15
C LEU A 41 -6.37 -19.29 -3.64
N TRP A 42 -7.56 -19.35 -3.09
CA TRP A 42 -7.83 -19.13 -1.68
C TRP A 42 -8.47 -20.37 -1.04
N HIS A 43 -8.09 -20.66 0.20
CA HIS A 43 -8.87 -21.49 1.11
C HIS A 43 -9.32 -20.61 2.27
N LEU A 44 -10.63 -20.36 2.33
CA LEU A 44 -11.25 -19.43 3.28
C LEU A 44 -10.59 -18.04 3.23
N ASP A 45 -9.87 -17.67 4.29
CA ASP A 45 -9.21 -16.36 4.44
C ASP A 45 -7.70 -16.43 4.18
N THR A 46 -7.20 -17.58 3.73
CA THR A 46 -5.78 -17.78 3.41
C THR A 46 -5.60 -17.86 1.89
N ALA A 47 -4.87 -16.90 1.33
CA ALA A 47 -4.34 -17.03 -0.02
C ALA A 47 -3.29 -18.15 -0.01
N LEU A 48 -3.41 -19.10 -0.94
CA LEU A 48 -2.51 -20.24 -1.06
C LEU A 48 -1.54 -20.10 -2.24
N MET A 49 -2.01 -19.50 -3.33
CA MET A 49 -1.26 -19.36 -4.57
C MET A 49 -1.73 -18.12 -5.31
N ARG A 50 -0.78 -17.45 -5.97
CA ARG A 50 -1.07 -16.39 -6.94
C ARG A 50 -0.48 -16.78 -8.29
N VAL A 51 -1.27 -16.67 -9.34
CA VAL A 51 -0.86 -16.98 -10.70
C VAL A 51 -0.83 -15.69 -11.50
N GLU A 52 0.35 -15.33 -11.99
CA GLU A 52 0.57 -14.16 -12.85
C GLU A 52 1.12 -14.66 -14.21
N TYR A 53 0.45 -14.30 -15.32
CA TYR A 53 0.83 -14.74 -16.66
C TYR A 53 1.00 -16.27 -16.79
N GLY A 54 0.13 -17.03 -16.12
CA GLY A 54 0.16 -18.50 -16.12
C GLY A 54 1.25 -19.11 -15.24
N GLN A 55 2.06 -18.29 -14.56
CA GLN A 55 3.11 -18.77 -13.65
C GLN A 55 2.60 -18.78 -12.21
N PRO A 56 2.46 -19.95 -11.56
CA PRO A 56 2.08 -20.04 -10.16
C PRO A 56 3.23 -19.65 -9.24
N GLY A 57 2.91 -18.91 -8.19
CA GLY A 57 3.83 -18.53 -7.13
C GLY A 57 3.12 -18.38 -5.78
N LEU A 58 3.90 -18.17 -4.73
CA LEU A 58 3.34 -17.86 -3.42
C LEU A 58 2.59 -16.51 -3.48
N PRO A 59 1.46 -16.38 -2.76
CA PRO A 59 0.81 -15.11 -2.58
C PRO A 59 1.82 -14.12 -2.00
N LYS A 60 2.03 -13.00 -2.71
CA LYS A 60 2.90 -11.94 -2.21
C LYS A 60 2.17 -11.23 -1.07
N ARG A 61 2.82 -11.13 0.10
CA ARG A 61 2.37 -10.15 1.10
C ARG A 61 2.43 -8.77 0.46
N GLN A 62 1.44 -7.93 0.72
CA GLN A 62 1.41 -6.56 0.21
C GLN A 62 2.71 -5.80 0.59
N TYR A 63 3.23 -6.05 1.80
CA TYR A 63 4.56 -5.64 2.24
C TYR A 63 5.03 -6.48 3.43
N ASP A 64 6.32 -6.38 3.75
CA ASP A 64 6.89 -6.88 4.99
C ASP A 64 6.89 -5.78 6.06
N VAL A 65 6.08 -5.98 7.10
CA VAL A 65 5.97 -5.04 8.24
C VAL A 65 7.32 -4.85 8.93
N ALA A 66 8.13 -5.91 9.05
CA ALA A 66 9.44 -5.85 9.70
C ALA A 66 10.44 -5.05 8.85
N GLU A 67 10.35 -5.13 7.52
CA GLU A 67 11.16 -4.33 6.59
C GLU A 67 10.85 -2.84 6.76
N VAL A 68 9.56 -2.49 6.79
CA VAL A 68 9.12 -1.09 6.99
C VAL A 68 9.48 -0.58 8.38
N GLU A 69 9.32 -1.41 9.41
CA GLU A 69 9.71 -1.07 10.78
C GLU A 69 11.22 -0.79 10.89
N ALA A 70 12.04 -1.63 10.27
CA ALA A 70 13.48 -1.45 10.19
C ALA A 70 13.85 -0.16 9.44
N ALA A 71 13.16 0.15 8.34
CA ALA A 71 13.35 1.40 7.60
C ALA A 71 13.00 2.63 8.44
N LEU A 72 11.88 2.61 9.18
CA LEU A 72 11.50 3.67 10.11
C LEU A 72 12.58 3.90 11.18
N GLN A 73 13.08 2.83 11.80
CA GLN A 73 14.12 2.93 12.83
C GLN A 73 15.45 3.43 12.24
N ARG A 74 15.80 3.01 11.02
CA ARG A 74 17.03 3.41 10.32
C ARG A 74 17.02 4.89 9.94
N ILE A 75 15.91 5.37 9.36
CA ILE A 75 15.79 6.76 8.86
C ILE A 75 15.52 7.75 10.01
N PHE A 76 14.80 7.30 11.05
CA PHE A 76 14.46 8.10 12.23
C PHE A 76 14.96 7.44 13.53
N PRO A 77 16.28 7.47 13.83
CA PRO A 77 16.84 6.75 14.99
C PRO A 77 16.23 7.12 16.34
N SER A 78 15.76 8.36 16.49
CA SER A 78 15.15 8.88 17.72
C SER A 78 13.62 8.71 17.78
N ILE A 79 13.03 7.93 16.86
CA ILE A 79 11.58 7.69 16.87
C ILE A 79 11.19 6.87 18.11
N SER A 80 10.15 7.29 18.82
CA SER A 80 9.63 6.52 19.96
C SER A 80 8.87 5.28 19.47
N SER A 81 8.80 4.24 20.30
CA SER A 81 8.04 3.01 19.98
C SER A 81 6.58 3.30 19.68
N THR A 82 5.97 4.24 20.40
CA THR A 82 4.57 4.66 20.19
C THR A 82 4.37 5.40 18.88
N ALA A 83 5.32 6.27 18.50
CA ALA A 83 5.29 6.94 17.20
C ALA A 83 5.46 5.92 16.06
N LYS A 84 6.40 4.98 16.22
CA LYS A 84 6.64 3.92 15.25
C LYS A 84 5.42 3.05 15.01
N ALA A 85 4.77 2.57 16.09
CA ALA A 85 3.54 1.78 15.99
C ALA A 85 2.44 2.52 15.23
N ARG A 86 2.24 3.81 15.55
CA ARG A 86 1.25 4.65 14.85
C ARG A 86 1.56 4.81 13.36
N LEU A 87 2.82 4.98 12.98
CA LEU A 87 3.20 5.05 11.58
C LEU A 87 2.98 3.71 10.86
N LEU A 88 3.27 2.57 11.52
CA LEU A 88 2.96 1.24 10.98
C LEU A 88 1.46 1.04 10.76
N ASP A 89 0.61 1.52 11.67
CA ASP A 89 -0.83 1.51 11.47
C ASP A 89 -1.20 2.32 10.22
N MET A 90 -0.61 3.51 10.03
CA MET A 90 -0.85 4.33 8.85
C MET A 90 -0.38 3.66 7.55
N VAL A 91 0.73 2.92 7.59
CA VAL A 91 1.17 2.08 6.46
C VAL A 91 0.10 1.06 6.13
N SER A 92 -0.44 0.39 7.15
CA SER A 92 -1.49 -0.62 6.97
C SER A 92 -2.77 -0.01 6.39
N PHE A 93 -3.12 1.22 6.78
CA PHE A 93 -4.29 1.94 6.25
C PHE A 93 -4.06 2.32 4.78
N ALA A 94 -2.88 2.83 4.44
CA ALA A 94 -2.52 3.15 3.06
C ALA A 94 -2.48 1.90 2.17
N ALA A 95 -2.05 0.75 2.69
CA ALA A 95 -2.03 -0.52 1.96
C ALA A 95 -3.44 -1.03 1.59
N LYS A 96 -4.46 -0.64 2.36
CA LYS A 96 -5.88 -0.96 2.08
C LYS A 96 -6.50 -0.03 1.03
N ALA A 97 -5.77 0.98 0.53
CA ALA A 97 -6.26 1.89 -0.49
C ALA A 97 -6.71 1.12 -1.74
N LYS A 98 -7.88 1.46 -2.29
CA LYS A 98 -8.40 0.83 -3.52
C LYS A 98 -7.61 1.21 -4.77
N HIS A 99 -6.86 2.31 -4.71
CA HIS A 99 -6.05 2.84 -5.79
C HIS A 99 -4.63 3.06 -5.31
N GLY A 100 -3.68 3.13 -6.25
CA GLY A 100 -2.30 3.40 -5.90
C GLY A 100 -2.17 4.74 -5.15
N THR A 101 -1.50 4.74 -4.01
CA THR A 101 -1.32 5.91 -3.15
C THR A 101 0.15 6.08 -2.76
N MET A 102 0.48 7.24 -2.19
CA MET A 102 1.82 7.53 -1.71
C MET A 102 1.77 8.16 -0.33
N LEU A 103 2.49 7.58 0.64
CA LEU A 103 2.58 8.10 2.00
C LEU A 103 4.00 8.58 2.26
N VAL A 104 4.15 9.87 2.51
CA VAL A 104 5.43 10.57 2.73
C VAL A 104 5.55 10.90 4.20
N ILE A 105 6.52 10.26 4.86
CA ILE A 105 6.78 10.41 6.29
C ILE A 105 8.03 11.26 6.46
N SER A 106 7.89 12.41 7.10
CA SER A 106 9.01 13.35 7.29
C SER A 106 8.90 14.14 8.60
N PRO A 107 9.99 14.35 9.36
CA PRO A 107 9.98 15.26 10.51
C PRO A 107 9.68 16.71 10.10
N SER A 108 9.89 17.07 8.83
CA SER A 108 9.60 18.40 8.27
C SER A 108 8.28 18.44 7.49
N ALA A 109 7.38 17.47 7.68
CA ALA A 109 6.14 17.31 6.93
C ALA A 109 5.31 18.60 6.81
N ARG A 110 5.19 19.38 7.89
CA ARG A 110 4.46 20.67 7.86
C ARG A 110 5.08 21.68 6.90
N LYS A 111 6.41 21.78 6.90
CA LYS A 111 7.15 22.71 6.02
C LYS A 111 7.05 22.24 4.57
N GLU A 112 7.23 20.95 4.35
CA GLU A 112 7.18 20.35 3.01
C GLU A 112 5.77 20.42 2.41
N ALA A 113 4.72 20.10 3.17
CA ALA A 113 3.34 20.21 2.70
C ALA A 113 3.01 21.65 2.26
N ARG A 114 3.48 22.66 2.98
CA ARG A 114 3.31 24.08 2.58
C ARG A 114 4.10 24.45 1.34
N ARG A 115 5.34 23.95 1.21
CA ARG A 115 6.22 24.23 0.07
C ARG A 115 5.67 23.60 -1.21
N LEU A 116 5.18 22.37 -1.13
CA LEU A 116 4.72 21.59 -2.28
C LEU A 116 3.29 21.96 -2.71
N ALA A 117 2.47 22.47 -1.80
CA ALA A 117 1.09 22.82 -2.08
C ALA A 117 0.93 24.31 -2.42
N GLU A 118 1.74 24.86 -3.35
CA GLU A 118 1.57 26.24 -3.86
C GLU A 118 0.09 26.50 -4.24
N GLY A 119 -0.70 27.03 -3.30
CA GLY A 119 -2.13 27.29 -3.49
C GLY A 119 -3.11 26.68 -2.46
N GLY A 120 -2.70 25.80 -1.54
CA GLY A 120 -3.61 25.33 -0.49
C GLY A 120 -3.10 24.18 0.37
N THR A 121 -2.94 24.40 1.67
CA THR A 121 -2.69 23.34 2.65
C THR A 121 -3.99 23.00 3.37
N ILE A 122 -4.24 21.71 3.62
CA ILE A 122 -5.32 21.27 4.50
C ILE A 122 -5.04 21.65 5.96
N LEU A 123 -6.09 21.80 6.77
CA LEU A 123 -5.88 21.87 8.23
C LEU A 123 -5.30 20.54 8.71
N PRO A 124 -4.20 20.55 9.48
CA PRO A 124 -3.60 19.31 9.95
C PRO A 124 -4.57 18.49 10.80
N PHE A 125 -4.62 17.19 10.56
CA PHE A 125 -5.48 16.27 11.32
C PHE A 125 -4.71 15.03 11.74
N LYS A 126 -5.15 14.38 12.81
CA LYS A 126 -4.60 13.09 13.23
C LYS A 126 -5.05 12.02 12.24
N ALA A 127 -4.10 11.28 11.69
CA ALA A 127 -4.37 10.21 10.75
C ALA A 127 -5.18 9.09 11.42
N THR A 128 -6.48 9.03 11.15
CA THR A 128 -7.33 7.86 11.43
C THR A 128 -7.39 6.96 10.20
N GLU A 129 -7.84 5.71 10.36
CA GLU A 129 -8.02 4.79 9.25
C GLU A 129 -8.96 5.35 8.19
N GLU A 130 -10.09 5.94 8.60
CA GLU A 130 -11.07 6.50 7.68
C GLU A 130 -10.49 7.66 6.87
N LEU A 131 -9.71 8.53 7.52
CA LEU A 131 -9.13 9.70 6.88
C LEU A 131 -8.00 9.33 5.93
N ILE A 132 -7.14 8.37 6.30
CA ILE A 132 -6.07 7.90 5.39
C ILE A 132 -6.67 7.13 4.21
N THR A 133 -7.67 6.28 4.46
CA THR A 133 -8.35 5.55 3.38
C THR A 133 -9.06 6.52 2.43
N GLY A 134 -9.76 7.53 2.96
CA GLY A 134 -10.39 8.57 2.13
C GLY A 134 -9.38 9.42 1.37
N ALA A 135 -8.30 9.85 2.03
CA ALA A 135 -7.23 10.63 1.42
C ALA A 135 -6.49 9.86 0.33
N SER A 136 -6.38 8.54 0.46
CA SER A 136 -5.70 7.68 -0.52
C SER A 136 -6.42 7.60 -1.87
N ALA A 137 -7.70 7.98 -1.92
CA ALA A 137 -8.46 8.09 -3.16
C ALA A 137 -8.13 9.34 -3.98
N ILE A 138 -7.39 10.29 -3.40
CA ILE A 138 -6.94 11.51 -4.08
C ILE A 138 -5.59 11.25 -4.72
N ASP A 139 -5.44 11.65 -5.99
CA ASP A 139 -4.17 11.58 -6.69
C ASP A 139 -3.10 12.45 -6.04
N GLY A 140 -1.89 11.92 -5.93
CA GLY A 140 -0.75 12.58 -5.29
C GLY A 140 -0.32 11.86 -4.01
N ALA A 141 0.34 12.60 -3.13
CA ALA A 141 0.90 12.07 -1.89
C ALA A 141 0.19 12.62 -0.64
N ILE A 142 0.15 11.79 0.38
CA ILE A 142 -0.22 12.13 1.75
C ILE A 142 1.07 12.42 2.51
N VAL A 143 1.19 13.59 3.14
CA VAL A 143 2.41 14.02 3.85
C VAL A 143 2.14 14.06 5.34
N VAL A 144 2.88 13.26 6.11
CA VAL A 144 2.67 13.05 7.55
C VAL A 144 3.95 13.23 8.35
N ASP A 145 3.83 13.75 9.57
CA ASP A 145 4.94 13.87 10.50
C ASP A 145 5.15 12.59 11.33
N LEU A 146 6.25 12.55 12.11
CA LEU A 146 6.58 11.42 12.96
C LEU A 146 5.58 11.19 14.11
N ASN A 147 4.69 12.15 14.38
CA ASN A 147 3.62 12.01 15.35
C ASN A 147 2.33 11.46 14.72
N GLY A 148 2.33 11.15 13.42
CA GLY A 148 1.14 10.69 12.69
C GLY A 148 0.13 11.80 12.41
N VAL A 149 0.57 13.06 12.38
CA VAL A 149 -0.27 14.18 11.94
C VAL A 149 -0.10 14.36 10.44
N CYS A 150 -1.22 14.34 9.72
CA CYS A 150 -1.26 14.64 8.30
C CYS A 150 -1.22 16.16 8.10
N HIS A 151 -0.33 16.64 7.23
CA HIS A 151 -0.15 18.04 6.89
C HIS A 151 -0.51 18.35 5.43
N GLY A 152 -0.68 17.33 4.58
CA GLY A 152 -1.00 17.49 3.17
C GLY A 152 -1.61 16.23 2.57
N ILE A 153 -2.57 16.40 1.65
CA ILE A 153 -3.16 15.34 0.83
C ILE A 153 -3.13 15.81 -0.62
N GLY A 154 -2.95 14.89 -1.56
CA GLY A 154 -2.91 15.18 -2.98
C GLY A 154 -1.69 16.03 -3.38
N VAL A 155 -0.64 15.96 -2.57
CA VAL A 155 0.57 16.76 -2.78
C VAL A 155 1.37 16.15 -3.93
N ILE A 156 1.76 16.96 -4.90
CA ILE A 156 2.62 16.52 -6.00
C ILE A 156 4.07 16.66 -5.55
N LEU A 157 4.78 15.54 -5.46
CA LEU A 157 6.20 15.57 -5.15
C LEU A 157 6.99 16.16 -6.32
N ASP A 158 7.83 17.13 -6.00
CA ASP A 158 8.82 17.66 -6.94
C ASP A 158 10.10 16.81 -6.94
N GLY A 159 11.03 17.19 -7.81
CA GLY A 159 12.32 16.53 -7.90
C GLY A 159 12.93 16.75 -9.27
N LYS A 160 14.27 16.79 -9.32
CA LYS A 160 14.97 16.95 -10.60
C LYS A 160 14.90 15.67 -11.41
N ALA A 161 14.76 15.81 -12.72
CA ALA A 161 14.95 14.69 -13.64
C ALA A 161 16.34 14.06 -13.39
N SER A 162 16.37 12.75 -13.22
CA SER A 162 17.60 12.03 -12.89
C SER A 162 17.63 10.69 -13.63
N LYS A 163 18.84 10.12 -13.77
CA LYS A 163 19.06 8.78 -14.32
C LYS A 163 18.69 7.66 -13.32
N HIS A 164 18.29 8.01 -12.11
CA HIS A 164 17.96 7.05 -11.05
C HIS A 164 16.51 6.54 -11.13
N GLY A 165 15.68 7.13 -12.00
CA GLY A 165 14.35 6.60 -12.29
C GLY A 165 14.44 5.33 -13.13
N ASP A 166 13.44 4.46 -12.96
CA ASP A 166 13.29 3.23 -13.72
C ASP A 166 12.03 3.35 -14.61
N PRO A 167 12.17 3.44 -15.94
CA PRO A 167 11.03 3.52 -16.86
C PRO A 167 10.07 2.33 -16.79
N ALA A 168 10.53 1.16 -16.30
CA ALA A 168 9.68 0.00 -16.09
C ALA A 168 8.77 0.16 -14.85
N ARG A 169 9.05 1.15 -13.99
CA ARG A 169 8.25 1.47 -12.79
C ARG A 169 7.28 2.61 -13.07
N GLY A 170 6.19 2.65 -12.32
CA GLY A 170 5.14 3.67 -12.44
C GLY A 170 5.58 5.08 -12.02
N ALA A 171 4.78 6.07 -12.42
CA ALA A 171 5.05 7.49 -12.14
C ALA A 171 5.23 7.78 -10.64
N ARG A 172 4.39 7.19 -9.77
CA ARG A 172 4.49 7.35 -8.30
C ARG A 172 5.87 6.93 -7.77
N TYR A 173 6.36 5.77 -8.17
CA TYR A 173 7.69 5.28 -7.79
C TYR A 173 8.78 6.25 -8.26
N ASN A 174 8.73 6.65 -9.52
CA ASN A 174 9.74 7.55 -10.09
C ASN A 174 9.72 8.95 -9.46
N SER A 175 8.54 9.49 -9.09
CA SER A 175 8.44 10.74 -8.35
C SER A 175 9.04 10.62 -6.95
N ALA A 176 8.79 9.52 -6.24
CA ALA A 176 9.38 9.26 -4.93
C ALA A 176 10.92 9.21 -4.98
N VAL A 177 11.49 8.51 -5.97
CA VAL A 177 12.95 8.45 -6.18
C VAL A 177 13.55 9.84 -6.42
N ARG A 178 12.92 10.65 -7.28
CA ARG A 178 13.39 12.01 -7.58
C ARG A 178 13.29 12.92 -6.35
N TYR A 179 12.20 12.85 -5.60
CA TYR A 179 12.03 13.61 -4.37
C TYR A 179 13.10 13.24 -3.34
N LEU A 180 13.32 11.95 -3.10
CA LEU A 180 14.30 11.46 -2.12
C LEU A 180 15.75 11.85 -2.47
N SER A 181 16.07 12.08 -3.74
CA SER A 181 17.39 12.60 -4.14
C SER A 181 17.72 13.99 -3.57
N GLN A 182 16.73 14.71 -3.06
CA GLN A 182 16.87 16.05 -2.47
C GLN A 182 16.47 16.07 -0.98
N HIS A 183 15.92 14.97 -0.45
CA HIS A 183 15.30 14.90 0.86
C HIS A 183 15.68 13.60 1.59
N GLU A 184 16.89 13.58 2.18
CA GLU A 184 17.48 12.37 2.78
C GLU A 184 16.79 11.87 4.05
N LYS A 185 16.09 12.74 4.80
CA LYS A 185 15.36 12.38 6.04
C LYS A 185 13.87 12.19 5.77
N CYS A 186 13.55 11.28 4.87
CA CYS A 186 12.19 10.99 4.46
C CYS A 186 12.04 9.50 4.16
N LEU A 187 10.91 8.93 4.57
CA LEU A 187 10.47 7.60 4.15
C LEU A 187 9.23 7.78 3.28
N ILE A 188 9.24 7.22 2.09
CA ILE A 188 8.09 7.25 1.17
C ILE A 188 7.63 5.83 0.95
N LEU A 189 6.35 5.59 1.20
CA LEU A 189 5.67 4.38 0.79
C LEU A 189 4.95 4.62 -0.52
N VAL A 190 5.18 3.73 -1.47
CA VAL A 190 4.51 3.69 -2.76
C VAL A 190 3.61 2.47 -2.74
N VAL A 191 2.31 2.71 -2.67
CA VAL A 191 1.27 1.70 -2.83
C VAL A 191 0.90 1.69 -4.30
N SER A 192 1.10 0.55 -4.94
CA SER A 192 0.71 0.34 -6.34
C SER A 192 -0.76 -0.04 -6.45
N GLU A 193 -1.31 0.05 -7.67
CA GLU A 193 -2.73 -0.25 -7.93
C GLU A 193 -3.09 -1.72 -7.69
N ASP A 194 -2.12 -2.63 -7.68
CA ASP A 194 -2.33 -4.04 -7.33
C ASP A 194 -2.13 -4.34 -5.84
N GLY A 195 -2.02 -3.29 -5.01
CA GLY A 195 -1.91 -3.38 -3.55
C GLY A 195 -0.51 -3.68 -3.04
N MET A 196 0.51 -3.81 -3.91
CA MET A 196 1.89 -3.97 -3.45
C MET A 196 2.40 -2.64 -2.88
N VAL A 197 2.97 -2.71 -1.68
CA VAL A 197 3.53 -1.57 -0.97
C VAL A 197 5.05 -1.71 -0.95
N GLU A 198 5.74 -0.69 -1.44
CA GLU A 198 7.19 -0.60 -1.40
C GLU A 198 7.62 0.65 -0.66
N HIS A 199 8.64 0.55 0.20
CA HIS A 199 9.24 1.70 0.85
C HIS A 199 10.51 2.18 0.13
N LEU A 200 10.75 3.48 0.22
CA LEU A 200 11.95 4.15 -0.27
C LEU A 200 12.43 5.16 0.79
N PRO A 201 13.74 5.30 1.03
CA PRO A 201 14.83 4.50 0.44
C PRO A 201 14.85 3.05 0.99
N LYS A 202 15.37 2.12 0.18
CA LYS A 202 15.64 0.74 0.59
C LYS A 202 16.71 0.69 1.68
#